data_AF-A0A936KI25-F1
#
_entry.id   AF-A0A936KI25-F1
#
_cell.length_a   1.000
_cell.length_b   1.000
_cell.length_c   1.000
_cell.angle_alpha   90.00
_cell.angle_beta   90.00
_cell.angle_gamma   90.00
#
_symmetry.space_group_name_H-M   'P 1'
#
loop_
_entity.id
_entity.type
_entity.pdbx_description
1 polymer ?
#
loop_
_entity_poly.entity_id
_entity_poly.type
_entity_poly.pdbx_seq_one_letter_code
_entity_poly.pdbx_strand_id
1 'polypeptide(L)' 'MVQNGCVISIGTAILNPKSILNTYISAIDLDSIFLETDDSTISIKTVYDQIKFLKSIELESLISILQNNFNKTFR' A
#
# COMPACT_ATOMS: atom_id res chain seq x y z
N MET A 1 -12.46 -5.22 9.06
CA MET A 1 -12.69 -4.60 7.74
C MET A 1 -12.58 -3.10 7.93
N VAL A 2 -11.86 -2.38 7.07
CA VAL A 2 -11.92 -0.92 7.04
C VAL A 2 -13.22 -0.55 6.33
N GLN A 3 -14.07 0.23 7.01
CA GLN A 3 -15.40 0.62 6.56
C GLN A 3 -15.56 2.14 6.72
N ASN A 4 -16.56 2.73 6.04
CA ASN A 4 -16.95 4.14 6.15
C ASN A 4 -15.97 5.17 5.58
N GLY A 5 -15.41 4.91 4.39
CA GLY A 5 -14.58 5.91 3.69
C GLY A 5 -13.20 6.10 4.30
N CYS A 6 -12.80 5.27 5.26
CA CYS A 6 -11.43 5.24 5.76
C CYS A 6 -10.47 4.66 4.71
N VAL A 7 -9.25 5.20 4.69
CA VAL A 7 -8.14 4.79 3.82
C VAL A 7 -6.98 4.35 4.72
N ILE A 8 -6.23 3.32 4.32
CA ILE A 8 -5.10 2.79 5.09
C ILE A 8 -3.80 3.30 4.48
N SER A 9 -2.96 3.98 5.25
CA SER A 9 -1.57 4.24 4.83
C SER A 9 -0.69 3.06 5.26
N ILE A 10 0.11 2.53 4.34
CA ILE A 10 1.01 1.41 4.59
C ILE A 10 2.46 1.87 4.39
N GLY A 11 3.18 1.94 5.51
CA GLY A 11 4.58 2.31 5.56
C GLY A 11 5.55 1.14 5.53
N THR A 12 6.75 1.37 6.04
CA THR A 12 7.90 0.45 5.99
C THR A 12 7.70 -0.85 6.77
N ALA A 13 6.73 -0.89 7.67
CA ALA A 13 6.38 -2.09 8.43
C ALA A 13 6.03 -3.30 7.54
N ILE A 14 5.60 -3.08 6.29
CA ILE A 14 5.34 -4.17 5.33
C ILE A 14 6.62 -4.90 4.89
N LEU A 15 7.79 -4.28 5.05
CA LEU A 15 9.08 -4.87 4.67
C LEU A 15 9.57 -5.92 5.67
N ASN A 16 9.02 -5.93 6.88
CA ASN A 16 9.34 -6.95 7.87
C ASN A 16 8.45 -8.18 7.65
N PRO A 17 9.00 -9.35 7.27
CA PRO A 17 8.20 -10.56 7.03
C PRO A 17 7.42 -11.06 8.25
N LYS A 18 7.83 -10.66 9.46
CA LYS A 18 7.14 -10.97 10.72
C LYS A 18 6.03 -9.97 11.06
N SER A 19 5.89 -8.90 10.28
CA SER A 19 4.82 -7.93 10.45
C SER A 19 3.48 -8.57 10.17
N ILE A 20 2.51 -8.29 11.04
CA ILE A 20 1.11 -8.71 10.87
C ILE A 20 0.53 -8.22 9.53
N LEU A 21 1.06 -7.12 8.98
CA LEU A 21 0.67 -6.62 7.66
C LEU A 21 0.95 -7.64 6.55
N ASN A 22 2.06 -8.38 6.60
CA ASN A 22 2.34 -9.44 5.61
C ASN A 22 1.29 -10.55 5.65
N THR A 23 0.68 -10.80 6.81
CA THR A 23 -0.39 -11.81 6.96
C THR A 23 -1.71 -11.33 6.36
N TYR A 24 -2.06 -10.04 6.51
CA TYR A 24 -3.38 -9.53 6.15
C TYR A 24 -3.42 -8.72 4.86
N ILE A 25 -2.29 -8.36 4.27
CA ILE A 25 -2.23 -7.52 3.07
C ILE A 25 -3.07 -8.07 1.92
N SER A 26 -3.11 -9.41 1.76
CA SER A 26 -3.91 -10.07 0.72
C SER A 26 -5.40 -9.72 0.83
N ALA A 27 -5.93 -9.55 2.04
CA ALA A 27 -7.32 -9.21 2.32
C ALA A 27 -7.63 -7.70 2.30
N ILE A 28 -6.62 -6.83 2.22
CA ILE A 28 -6.79 -5.38 2.13
C ILE A 28 -7.07 -4.98 0.69
N ASP A 29 -8.15 -4.26 0.42
CA ASP A 29 -8.45 -3.77 -0.92
C ASP A 29 -7.49 -2.64 -1.32
N LEU A 30 -6.88 -2.76 -2.49
CA LEU A 30 -5.92 -1.78 -3.02
C LEU A 30 -6.59 -0.44 -3.33
N ASP A 31 -7.89 -0.41 -3.58
CA ASP A 31 -8.65 0.81 -3.85
C ASP A 31 -8.90 1.67 -2.59
N SER A 32 -8.32 1.25 -1.46
CA SER A 32 -8.45 1.90 -0.16
C SER A 32 -7.12 2.06 0.57
N ILE A 33 -5.99 2.09 -0.17
CA ILE A 33 -4.66 2.26 0.42
C ILE A 33 -3.88 3.45 -0.13
N PHE A 34 -2.97 3.93 0.70
CA PHE A 34 -1.82 4.75 0.34
C PHE A 34 -0.54 4.05 0.78
N LEU A 35 0.58 4.40 0.14
CA LEU A 35 1.91 3.87 0.47
C LEU A 35 2.84 5.01 0.86
N GLU A 36 3.63 4.79 1.91
CA GLU A 36 4.53 5.81 2.45
C GLU A 36 5.86 5.19 2.91
N THR A 37 6.83 6.04 3.24
CA THR A 37 8.15 5.64 3.77
C THR A 37 8.28 5.87 5.27
N ASP A 38 7.18 6.22 5.96
CA ASP A 38 7.24 6.80 7.30
C ASP A 38 8.28 7.95 7.35
N ASP A 39 9.09 8.02 8.41
CA ASP A 39 10.27 8.89 8.52
C ASP A 39 11.60 8.20 8.11
N SER A 40 11.53 7.09 7.37
CA SER A 40 12.73 6.33 6.98
C SER A 40 13.42 6.90 5.74
N THR A 41 14.71 6.59 5.57
CA THR A 41 15.52 6.99 4.41
C THR A 41 15.43 6.02 3.23
N ILE A 42 14.57 5.01 3.30
CA ILE A 42 14.46 4.02 2.23
C ILE A 42 13.73 4.61 1.02
N SER A 43 14.00 4.06 -0.16
CA SER A 43 13.24 4.44 -1.35
C SER A 43 11.79 3.96 -1.23
N ILE A 44 10.84 4.83 -1.58
CA ILE A 44 9.43 4.43 -1.72
C ILE A 44 9.26 3.26 -2.70
N LYS A 45 10.17 3.12 -3.68
CA LYS A 45 10.21 1.99 -4.61
C LYS A 45 10.30 0.64 -3.87
N THR A 46 11.00 0.58 -2.74
CA THR A 46 11.11 -0.64 -1.93
C THR A 46 9.76 -1.06 -1.36
N VAL A 47 8.94 -0.10 -0.91
CA VAL A 47 7.57 -0.37 -0.44
C VAL A 47 6.68 -0.82 -1.60
N TYR A 48 6.81 -0.18 -2.77
CA TYR A 48 6.07 -0.56 -3.97
C TYR A 48 6.41 -1.99 -4.42
N ASP A 49 7.70 -2.32 -4.48
CA ASP A 49 8.16 -3.65 -4.88
C ASP A 49 7.64 -4.74 -3.92
N GLN A 50 7.60 -4.45 -2.61
CA GLN A 50 7.03 -5.38 -1.63
C GLN A 50 5.52 -5.57 -1.82
N ILE A 51 4.75 -4.49 -2.03
CA ILE A 51 3.30 -4.59 -2.26
C ILE A 51 3.00 -5.33 -3.55
N LYS A 52 3.72 -5.03 -4.65
CA LYS A 52 3.60 -5.76 -5.91
C LYS A 52 3.82 -7.26 -5.73
N PHE A 53 4.87 -7.62 -5.00
CA PHE A 53 5.19 -9.02 -4.71
C PHE A 53 4.05 -9.70 -3.93
N LEU A 54 3.58 -9.08 -2.84
CA LEU A 54 2.54 -9.67 -1.98
C LEU A 54 1.15 -9.72 -2.64
N LYS A 55 0.88 -8.82 -3.59
CA LYS A 55 -0.39 -8.75 -4.32
C LYS A 55 -0.36 -9.40 -5.69
N SER A 56 0.82 -9.79 -6.17
CA SER A 56 1.04 -10.32 -7.52
C SER A 56 0.45 -9.39 -8.60
N ILE A 57 0.84 -8.11 -8.54
CA ILE A 57 0.40 -7.08 -9.51
C ILE A 57 1.60 -6.37 -10.14
N GLU A 58 1.37 -5.82 -11.32
CA GLU A 58 2.34 -5.01 -12.02
C GLU A 58 2.47 -3.60 -11.44
N LEU A 59 3.64 -2.99 -11.66
CA LEU A 59 3.95 -1.67 -11.11
C LEU A 59 3.02 -0.58 -11.65
N GLU A 60 2.75 -0.61 -12.95
CA GLU A 60 1.89 0.38 -13.61
C GLU A 60 0.46 0.30 -13.08
N SER A 61 -0.04 -0.92 -12.86
CA SER A 61 -1.35 -1.15 -12.24
C SER A 61 -1.39 -0.60 -10.81
N LEU A 62 -0.37 -0.90 -9.99
CA LEU A 62 -0.28 -0.36 -8.64
C LEU A 62 -0.26 1.18 -8.63
N ILE A 63 0.55 1.80 -9.47
CA ILE A 63 0.64 3.27 -9.57
C ILE A 63 -0.72 3.86 -9.99
N SER A 64 -1.38 3.27 -10.99
CA SER A 64 -2.70 3.71 -11.45
C SER A 64 -3.74 3.67 -10.33
N ILE A 65 -3.78 2.58 -9.55
CA ILE A 65 -4.68 2.44 -8.40
C ILE A 65 -4.39 3.51 -7.35
N LEU A 66 -3.12 3.70 -6.98
CA LEU A 66 -2.74 4.71 -5.97
C LEU A 66 -3.08 6.14 -6.42
N GLN A 67 -2.91 6.45 -7.71
CA GLN A 67 -3.32 7.74 -8.28
C GLN A 67 -4.84 7.93 -8.23
N ASN A 68 -5.61 6.88 -8.52
CA ASN A 68 -7.06 6.91 -8.40
C ASN A 68 -7.50 7.15 -6.95
N ASN A 69 -6.88 6.46 -5.98
CA ASN A 69 -7.14 6.65 -4.55
C ASN A 69 -6.85 8.08 -4.12
N PHE A 70 -5.73 8.66 -4.60
CA PHE A 70 -5.36 10.04 -4.31
C PHE A 70 -6.41 11.01 -4.85
N ASN A 71 -6.81 10.86 -6.11
CA ASN A 71 -7.83 11.72 -6.73
C ASN A 71 -9.16 11.61 -5.99
N LYS A 72 -9.60 10.41 -5.61
CA LYS A 72 -10.86 10.21 -4.88
C LYS A 72 -10.86 10.83 -3.47
N THR A 73 -9.69 10.92 -2.84
CA THR A 73 -9.57 11.36 -1.44
C THR A 73 -9.25 12.85 -1.31
N PHE A 74 -8.46 13.41 -2.23
CA PHE A 74 -7.89 14.75 -2.09
C PHE A 74 -8.23 15.71 -3.24
N ARG A 75 -9.02 15.30 -4.24
CA ARG A 75 -9.51 16.16 -5.32
C ARG A 75 -11.03 16.11 -5.39
#